data_AF-A0AAV5Y5A8-F1
#
_entry.id   AF-A0AAV5Y5A8-F1
#
_cell.length_a   1.000
_cell.length_b   1.000
_cell.length_c   1.000
_cell.angle_alpha   90.00
_cell.angle_beta   90.00
_cell.angle_gamma   90.00
#
_symmetry.space_group_name_H-M   'P 1'
#
loop_
_entity.id
_entity.type
_entity.pdbx_description
1 polymer ?
#
loop_
_entity_poly.entity_id
_entity_poly.type
_entity_poly.pdbx_seq_one_letter_code
_entity_poly.pdbx_strand_id
1 'polypeptide(L)'
;MTRVALVLITSLASLASPALAQTPRAPLKNVAADQIVREITYCRGEYRLTMASGDERRVRELNLRFKTDATAYGPERGKPVLLPAGMQGDRVQVIFASLDDLKRFLVERCEGVQR
;
A
#
# COMPACT_ATOMS: atom_id res chain seq x y z
N MET A 1 -35.27 52.48 38.72
CA MET A 1 -33.94 52.45 38.05
C MET A 1 -33.41 51.03 38.13
N THR A 2 -33.63 50.20 37.11
CA THR A 2 -33.19 48.79 37.09
C THR A 2 -32.26 48.63 35.91
N ARG A 3 -30.96 48.40 36.17
CA ARG A 3 -29.92 48.26 35.13
C ARG A 3 -29.94 46.85 34.57
N VAL A 4 -30.15 46.75 33.26
CA VAL A 4 -29.92 45.54 32.46
C VAL A 4 -28.41 45.38 32.27
N ALA A 5 -27.86 44.22 32.61
CA ALA A 5 -26.49 43.85 32.26
C ALA A 5 -26.53 42.70 31.24
N LEU A 6 -26.27 43.04 29.98
CA LEU A 6 -26.12 42.11 28.87
C LEU A 6 -24.69 41.54 28.90
N VAL A 7 -24.52 40.26 29.22
CA VAL A 7 -23.22 39.59 29.16
C VAL A 7 -23.07 38.98 27.77
N LEU A 8 -22.21 39.58 26.94
CA LEU A 8 -21.79 39.01 25.66
C LEU A 8 -20.73 37.93 25.93
N ILE A 9 -21.08 36.67 25.68
CA ILE A 9 -20.13 35.56 25.72
C ILE A 9 -19.63 35.33 24.30
N THR A 10 -18.39 35.74 24.01
CA THR A 10 -17.69 35.40 22.76
C THR A 10 -17.07 34.02 22.88
N SER A 11 -17.67 33.01 22.25
CA SER A 11 -17.11 31.67 22.15
C SER A 11 -16.05 31.60 21.05
N LEU A 12 -14.78 31.39 21.42
CA LEU A 12 -13.77 30.91 20.49
C LEU A 12 -14.06 29.44 20.15
N ALA A 13 -14.50 29.17 18.92
CA ALA A 13 -14.62 27.81 18.42
C ALA A 13 -13.23 27.30 18.00
N SER A 14 -12.69 26.31 18.71
CA SER A 14 -11.45 25.62 18.35
C SER A 14 -11.61 24.83 17.05
N LEU A 15 -10.84 25.18 16.02
CA LEU A 15 -10.70 24.45 14.75
C LEU A 15 -9.79 23.21 14.88
N ALA A 16 -9.94 22.42 15.95
CA ALA A 16 -9.23 21.15 16.04
C ALA A 16 -9.98 20.11 15.21
N SER A 17 -9.56 19.88 13.97
CA SER A 17 -10.09 18.78 13.17
C SER A 17 -9.80 17.44 13.87
N PRO A 18 -10.78 16.53 13.96
CA PRO A 18 -10.49 15.19 14.47
C PRO A 18 -9.50 14.53 13.52
N ALA A 19 -8.35 14.11 14.05
CA ALA A 19 -7.47 13.20 13.32
C ALA A 19 -8.31 11.97 12.95
N LEU A 20 -8.42 11.68 11.65
CA LEU A 20 -9.09 10.47 11.18
C LEU A 20 -8.38 9.29 11.83
N ALA A 21 -9.06 8.61 12.75
CA ALA A 21 -8.56 7.40 13.36
C ALA A 21 -8.21 6.42 12.23
N GLN A 22 -6.91 6.13 12.08
CA GLN A 22 -6.47 5.14 11.10
C GLN A 22 -7.02 3.78 11.56
N THR A 23 -7.80 3.13 10.70
CA THR A 23 -8.32 1.78 10.97
C THR A 23 -7.16 0.87 11.39
N PRO A 24 -7.30 0.06 12.46
CA PRO A 24 -6.24 -0.84 12.90
C PRO A 24 -5.73 -1.68 11.74
N ARG A 25 -4.43 -1.58 11.47
CA ARG A 25 -3.80 -2.30 10.36
C ARG A 25 -3.43 -3.70 10.80
N ALA A 26 -3.90 -4.71 10.06
CA ALA A 26 -3.48 -6.09 10.27
C ALA A 26 -1.98 -6.26 9.93
N PRO A 27 -1.19 -6.97 10.76
CA PRO A 27 0.20 -7.28 10.45
C PRO A 27 0.35 -8.13 9.19
N LEU A 28 1.41 -7.90 8.41
CA LEU A 28 1.64 -8.58 7.12
C LEU A 28 2.63 -9.76 7.21
N LYS A 29 2.84 -10.33 8.40
CA LYS A 29 3.81 -11.42 8.61
C LYS A 29 3.25 -12.82 8.32
N ASN A 30 1.95 -13.01 8.50
CA ASN A 30 1.27 -14.31 8.41
C ASN A 30 0.22 -14.30 7.29
N VAL A 31 0.63 -13.92 6.09
CA VAL A 31 -0.24 -13.91 4.90
C VAL A 31 -0.13 -15.22 4.14
N ALA A 32 -1.11 -15.52 3.28
CA ALA A 32 -1.11 -16.72 2.47
C ALA A 32 -0.01 -16.69 1.39
N ALA A 33 0.41 -17.86 0.90
CA ALA A 33 1.51 -17.98 -0.05
C ALA A 33 1.22 -17.32 -1.42
N ASP A 34 -0.07 -17.26 -1.81
CA ASP A 34 -0.58 -16.56 -2.98
C ASP A 34 -0.57 -15.03 -2.82
N GLN A 35 -0.21 -14.52 -1.64
CA GLN A 35 0.00 -13.09 -1.37
C GLN A 35 1.48 -12.72 -1.29
N ILE A 36 2.39 -13.67 -1.15
CA ILE A 36 3.83 -13.40 -1.05
C ILE A 36 4.45 -13.38 -2.44
N VAL A 37 5.11 -12.30 -2.80
CA VAL A 37 5.78 -12.13 -4.09
C VAL A 37 7.20 -12.67 -4.02
N ARG A 38 7.63 -13.45 -5.02
CA ARG A 38 8.99 -13.98 -5.17
C ARG A 38 9.82 -13.23 -6.22
N GLU A 39 9.18 -12.76 -7.28
CA GLU A 39 9.85 -12.03 -8.36
C GLU A 39 8.86 -11.04 -8.99
N ILE A 40 9.38 -9.88 -9.40
CA ILE A 40 8.62 -8.88 -10.16
C ILE A 40 9.40 -8.58 -11.43
N THR A 41 8.86 -9.02 -12.56
CA THR A 41 9.42 -8.67 -13.87
C THR A 41 8.58 -7.60 -14.54
N TYR A 42 9.22 -6.54 -15.03
CA TYR A 42 8.60 -5.52 -15.87
C TYR A 42 9.00 -5.71 -17.34
N CYS A 43 8.02 -5.62 -18.23
CA CYS A 43 8.25 -5.51 -19.67
C CYS A 43 7.10 -4.74 -20.32
N ARG A 44 7.43 -3.69 -21.09
CA ARG A 44 6.51 -2.96 -22.01
C ARG A 44 5.12 -2.65 -21.41
N GLY A 45 5.09 -2.05 -20.21
CA GLY A 45 3.84 -1.61 -19.59
C GLY A 45 3.07 -2.68 -18.82
N GLU A 46 3.68 -3.84 -18.57
CA GLU A 46 3.10 -4.91 -17.78
C GLU A 46 4.12 -5.43 -16.74
N TYR A 47 3.62 -5.65 -15.52
CA TYR A 47 4.32 -6.34 -14.46
C TYR A 47 3.83 -7.79 -14.37
N ARG A 48 4.77 -8.72 -14.26
CA ARG A 48 4.55 -10.12 -13.96
C ARG A 48 5.02 -10.39 -12.54
N LEU A 49 4.09 -10.79 -11.68
CA LEU A 49 4.32 -11.12 -10.29
C LEU A 49 4.30 -12.65 -10.14
N THR A 50 5.42 -13.23 -9.79
CA THR A 50 5.48 -14.66 -9.42
C THR A 50 5.26 -14.77 -7.92
N MET A 51 4.23 -15.50 -7.52
CA MET A 51 3.86 -15.68 -6.12
C MET A 51 4.61 -16.84 -5.47
N ALA A 52 4.63 -16.91 -4.14
CA ALA A 52 5.24 -18.02 -3.41
C ALA A 52 4.46 -19.33 -3.56
N SER A 53 3.16 -19.25 -3.87
CA SER A 53 2.35 -20.40 -4.31
C SER A 53 2.82 -21.01 -5.64
N GLY A 54 3.59 -20.26 -6.44
CA GLY A 54 3.95 -20.62 -7.82
C GLY A 54 3.04 -19.98 -8.88
N ASP A 55 1.94 -19.36 -8.46
CA ASP A 55 1.04 -18.67 -9.38
C ASP A 55 1.67 -17.41 -9.96
N GLU A 56 1.26 -17.06 -11.17
CA GLU A 56 1.66 -15.83 -11.84
C GLU A 56 0.48 -14.86 -11.94
N ARG A 57 0.73 -13.58 -11.65
CA ARG A 57 -0.23 -12.50 -11.88
C ARG A 57 0.35 -11.43 -12.79
N ARG A 58 -0.42 -11.06 -13.81
CA ARG A 58 -0.10 -9.93 -14.70
C ARG A 58 -0.88 -8.70 -14.30
N VAL A 59 -0.19 -7.55 -14.26
CA VAL A 59 -0.76 -6.28 -13.83
C VAL A 59 -0.26 -5.17 -14.77
N ARG A 60 -1.18 -4.37 -15.30
CA ARG A 60 -0.83 -3.18 -16.11
C ARG A 60 -0.02 -2.19 -15.28
N GLU A 61 0.91 -1.48 -15.92
CA GLU A 61 1.85 -0.57 -15.26
C GLU A 61 1.18 0.43 -14.29
N LEU A 62 0.06 1.03 -14.70
CA LEU A 62 -0.66 2.04 -13.92
C LEU A 62 -1.56 1.45 -12.81
N ASN A 63 -1.70 0.12 -12.77
CA ASN A 63 -2.52 -0.60 -11.80
C ASN A 63 -1.69 -1.22 -10.66
N LEU A 64 -0.36 -1.22 -10.75
CA LEU A 64 0.52 -1.67 -9.66
C LEU A 64 1.11 -0.49 -8.88
N ARG A 65 1.06 -0.55 -7.55
CA ARG A 65 1.73 0.42 -6.67
C ARG A 65 2.80 -0.25 -5.83
N PHE A 66 3.98 0.35 -5.74
CA PHE A 66 5.02 -0.09 -4.82
C PHE A 66 4.98 0.74 -3.54
N LYS A 67 5.10 0.08 -2.39
CA LYS A 67 5.10 0.71 -1.07
C LYS A 67 6.18 0.08 -0.20
N THR A 68 6.72 0.85 0.75
CA THR A 68 7.60 0.33 1.79
C THR A 68 6.95 0.49 3.16
N ASP A 69 7.11 -0.51 4.02
CA ASP A 69 6.67 -0.47 5.41
C ASP A 69 7.67 -1.22 6.29
N ALA A 70 8.53 -0.47 6.97
CA ALA A 70 9.53 -1.00 7.88
C ALA A 70 9.03 -1.13 9.34
N THR A 71 7.73 -0.91 9.58
CA THR A 71 7.14 -1.00 10.93
C THR A 71 6.89 -2.45 11.34
N ALA A 72 6.49 -2.66 12.59
CA ALA A 72 6.09 -3.98 13.09
C ALA A 72 4.89 -4.59 12.34
N TYR A 73 4.08 -3.77 11.65
CA TYR A 73 2.94 -4.20 10.83
C TYR A 73 3.33 -4.51 9.39
N GLY A 74 4.53 -4.11 8.97
CA GLY A 74 5.08 -4.41 7.66
C GLY A 74 5.32 -5.91 7.45
N PRO A 75 5.61 -6.30 6.20
CA PRO A 75 5.94 -7.67 5.88
C PRO A 75 7.30 -8.06 6.46
N GLU A 76 7.60 -9.36 6.44
CA GLU A 76 8.95 -9.82 6.71
C GLU A 76 9.92 -9.42 5.59
N ARG A 77 11.19 -9.18 5.94
CA ARG A 77 12.23 -8.89 4.94
C ARG A 77 12.35 -10.06 3.95
N GLY A 78 12.45 -9.73 2.67
CA GLY A 78 12.49 -10.72 1.59
C GLY A 78 11.16 -11.45 1.35
N LYS A 79 10.05 -11.03 1.98
CA LYS A 79 8.70 -11.54 1.71
C LYS A 79 7.74 -10.39 1.37
N PRO A 80 7.90 -9.70 0.23
CA PRO A 80 6.97 -8.64 -0.16
C PRO A 80 5.55 -9.19 -0.31
N VAL A 81 4.55 -8.39 0.05
CA VAL A 81 3.15 -8.81 0.11
C VAL A 81 2.30 -8.04 -0.91
N LEU A 82 1.59 -8.77 -1.76
CA LEU A 82 0.58 -8.28 -2.69
C LEU A 82 -0.78 -8.13 -1.98
N LEU A 83 -1.38 -6.94 -2.09
CA LEU A 83 -2.73 -6.64 -1.61
C LEU A 83 -3.54 -5.90 -2.68
N PRO A 84 -4.88 -5.96 -2.64
CA PRO A 84 -5.73 -5.05 -3.41
C PRO A 84 -5.42 -3.58 -3.08
N ALA A 85 -5.51 -2.70 -4.07
CA ALA A 85 -5.30 -1.26 -3.94
C ALA A 85 -6.55 -0.48 -4.34
N GLY A 86 -7.60 -0.60 -3.53
CA GLY A 86 -8.88 0.08 -3.71
C GLY A 86 -10.07 -0.78 -3.30
N MET A 87 -11.28 -0.24 -3.48
CA MET A 87 -12.52 -0.99 -3.23
C MET A 87 -12.98 -1.83 -4.44
N GLN A 88 -12.56 -1.46 -5.65
CA GLN A 88 -12.96 -2.13 -6.90
C GLN A 88 -11.83 -2.08 -7.95
N GLY A 89 -11.82 -3.07 -8.85
CA GLY A 89 -10.91 -3.16 -9.99
C GLY A 89 -9.71 -4.09 -9.77
N ASP A 90 -8.79 -4.07 -10.73
CA ASP A 90 -7.58 -4.90 -10.78
C ASP A 90 -6.35 -4.21 -10.15
N ARG A 91 -6.55 -3.04 -9.52
CA ARG A 91 -5.48 -2.28 -8.89
C ARG A 91 -4.96 -3.03 -7.67
N VAL A 92 -3.65 -3.16 -7.61
CA VAL A 92 -2.96 -3.88 -6.54
C VAL A 92 -1.73 -3.10 -6.08
N GLN A 93 -1.24 -3.45 -4.91
CA GLN A 93 -0.04 -2.88 -4.32
C GLN A 93 0.85 -3.99 -3.78
N VAL A 94 2.16 -3.86 -4.01
CA VAL A 94 3.18 -4.68 -3.34
C VAL A 94 3.82 -3.84 -2.25
N ILE A 95 3.81 -4.36 -1.03
CA ILE A 95 4.46 -3.74 0.13
C ILE A 95 5.75 -4.49 0.41
N PHE A 96 6.86 -3.76 0.47
CA PHE A 96 8.19 -4.25 0.81
C PHE A 96 8.56 -3.87 2.25
N ALA A 97 9.40 -4.66 2.91
CA ALA A 97 9.91 -4.32 4.24
C ALA A 97 10.98 -3.22 4.19
N SER A 98 11.57 -2.96 3.01
CA SER A 98 12.66 -1.99 2.81
C SER A 98 12.82 -1.57 1.35
N LEU A 99 13.57 -0.48 1.12
CA LEU A 99 13.99 -0.10 -0.24
C LEU A 99 14.94 -1.11 -0.88
N ASP A 100 15.75 -1.81 -0.07
CA ASP A 100 16.65 -2.87 -0.57
C ASP A 100 15.86 -4.06 -1.12
N ASP A 101 14.76 -4.43 -0.46
CA ASP A 101 13.84 -5.44 -1.00
C ASP A 101 13.23 -4.97 -2.32
N LEU A 102 12.75 -3.73 -2.40
CA LEU A 102 12.19 -3.19 -3.65
C LEU A 102 13.20 -3.29 -4.81
N LYS A 103 14.44 -2.85 -4.58
CA LYS A 103 15.50 -2.89 -5.59
C LYS A 103 15.90 -4.31 -6.02
N ARG A 104 15.87 -5.27 -5.09
CA ARG A 104 16.26 -6.67 -5.36
C ARG A 104 15.20 -7.45 -6.15
N PHE A 105 13.92 -7.16 -5.91
CA PHE A 105 12.81 -7.92 -6.49
C PHE A 105 12.37 -7.42 -7.87
N LEU A 106 12.61 -6.14 -8.16
CA LEU A 106 12.18 -5.53 -9.40
C LEU A 106 13.25 -5.67 -10.49
N VAL A 107 12.91 -6.40 -11.54
CA VAL A 107 13.78 -6.64 -12.69
C VAL A 107 13.09 -6.19 -13.96
N GLU A 108 13.78 -5.44 -14.81
CA GLU A 108 13.33 -5.18 -16.17
C GLU A 108 13.85 -6.28 -17.08
N ARG A 109 12.95 -7.08 -17.64
CA ARG A 109 13.28 -8.18 -18.55
C ARG A 109 12.10 -8.51 -19.44
N CYS A 110 12.31 -8.49 -20.75
CA CYS A 110 11.38 -9.05 -21.71
C CYS A 110 11.83 -10.45 -22.09
N GLU A 111 10.94 -11.43 -21.92
CA GLU A 111 11.11 -12.75 -22.52
C GLU A 111 10.66 -12.63 -23.98
N GLY A 112 11.52 -13.00 -24.94
CA GLY A 112 11.27 -12.82 -26.38
C GLY A 112 9.95 -13.46 -26.85
N VAL A 113 9.27 -12.91 -27.85
CA VAL A 113 9.76 -12.80 -29.24
C VAL A 113 9.75 -11.35 -29.74
N GLN A 114 10.90 -10.93 -30.27
CA GLN A 114 10.99 -9.81 -31.21
C GLN A 114 10.13 -10.13 -32.44
N ARG A 115 9.04 -9.40 -32.65
CA ARG A 115 8.39 -9.27 -33.95
C ARG A 115 8.16 -7.79 -34.22
#